data_AF-A0A839J141-F1
#
_entry.id   AF-A0A839J141-F1
#
_cell.length_a   1.000
_cell.length_b   1.000
_cell.length_c   1.000
_cell.angle_alpha   90.00
_cell.angle_beta   90.00
_cell.angle_gamma   90.00
#
_symmetry.space_group_name_H-M   'P 1'
#
loop_
_entity.id
_entity.type
_entity.pdbx_description
1 polymer ?
#
loop_
_entity_poly.entity_id
_entity_poly.type
_entity_poly.pdbx_seq_one_letter_code
_entity_poly.pdbx_strand_id
1 'polypeptide(L)'
;MAGLIHPEDLETVRERSRIDDIVSSFVMLKPAGGGALVGLCPFHDEKTPSFRVTPSKGFYYCFGCGEGGDVIKFVQQVNNMGFTEAVEFLADRCGIQLRYTEGDGGPRHEPGLRMRILEANQAAAEFFAAQLTSPDALAGRVFLDQRGFTREHAEHFGIGYAPRGGRDLLNHLTAKKFTRDDLVKAGLVREQGWDFFQGRLLWPIRDAGRSTLGFGARKLYEDDRMPAKYLNTPETPVYKKSHVLYGLDLARKNIGKKNQAVVVEGYTDVMACHIAGVDTAVASCGTAFGPDHSRMIARLMTSDALAGEVVFTFDGDAAGQAAALKVFSSDSTFSSQTYVAIEPTGMDPCDLRIQSGDAAVRELVARRVPLYRYVMKNTLGQFDLDRAEGRLGAVRAAAPLVASVRDRSLVSEYLRELAGMVGMDTDTVRAEVQRVNNRKVAPEPERHPRQEATAEPAASGQVAMMLLPDAGDRRLATERGLLKLVVQHPSLFPDDWGGVVADDFQHPSYRHVFEVAAAADRSQTGFAQAIVDAMPDPVGEQLVVALSVEPLLAEPSGAYAREYAARLRLARVVRDINDLKSRMQRTNPVEEQADYNRMFARLLELETQRRTLEQHAVGS
;
A
#
# COMPACT_ATOMS: atom_id res chain seq x y z
N MET A 1 18.28 -18.53 19.53
CA MET A 1 17.21 -18.72 20.52
C MET A 1 17.14 -20.17 21.05
N ALA A 2 18.29 -20.82 21.29
CA ALA A 2 18.34 -22.17 21.87
C ALA A 2 18.28 -22.18 23.41
N GLY A 3 18.34 -20.99 24.05
CA GLY A 3 18.49 -20.85 25.51
C GLY A 3 17.18 -20.80 26.31
N LEU A 4 16.04 -21.17 25.72
CA LEU A 4 14.76 -21.18 26.41
C LEU A 4 14.31 -22.57 26.86
N ILE A 5 14.81 -23.67 26.27
CA ILE A 5 14.38 -25.04 26.61
C ILE A 5 15.50 -25.73 27.40
N HIS A 6 15.14 -26.45 28.47
CA HIS A 6 16.09 -27.17 29.29
C HIS A 6 16.87 -28.18 28.43
N PRO A 7 18.23 -28.18 28.49
CA PRO A 7 19.05 -29.01 27.61
C PRO A 7 18.71 -30.50 27.67
N GLU A 8 18.39 -31.01 28.87
CA GLU A 8 17.98 -32.42 29.07
C GLU A 8 16.69 -32.78 28.34
N ASP A 9 15.71 -31.86 28.32
CA ASP A 9 14.42 -32.13 27.68
C ASP A 9 14.58 -32.06 26.15
N LEU A 10 15.42 -31.15 25.66
CA LEU A 10 15.80 -31.08 24.26
C LEU A 10 16.48 -32.36 23.78
N GLU A 11 17.39 -32.92 24.58
CA GLU A 11 18.06 -34.19 24.29
C GLU A 11 17.08 -35.36 24.33
N THR A 12 16.20 -35.40 25.34
CA THR A 12 15.12 -36.40 25.45
C THR A 12 14.19 -36.37 24.23
N VAL A 13 13.85 -35.18 23.74
CA VAL A 13 13.03 -35.02 22.52
C VAL A 13 13.77 -35.58 21.30
N ARG A 14 15.07 -35.30 21.15
CA ARG A 14 15.88 -35.85 20.05
C ARG A 14 15.94 -37.38 20.10
N GLU A 15 16.12 -37.95 21.28
CA GLU A 15 16.23 -39.40 21.45
C GLU A 15 14.90 -40.13 21.18
N ARG A 16 13.78 -39.59 21.68
CA ARG A 16 12.45 -40.21 21.47
C ARG A 16 11.89 -39.95 20.08
N SER A 17 12.33 -38.89 19.41
CA SER A 17 11.91 -38.56 18.04
C SER A 17 12.78 -39.27 17.02
N ARG A 18 12.55 -40.56 16.83
CA ARG A 18 13.25 -41.36 15.83
C ARG A 18 13.10 -40.76 14.43
N ILE A 19 14.23 -40.43 13.79
CA ILE A 19 14.24 -39.69 12.52
C ILE A 19 13.58 -40.46 11.37
N ASP A 20 13.72 -41.80 11.34
CA ASP A 20 13.02 -42.66 10.40
C ASP A 20 11.50 -42.57 10.54
N ASP A 21 10.99 -42.62 11.76
CA ASP A 21 9.55 -42.57 12.03
C ASP A 21 8.96 -41.20 11.67
N ILE A 22 9.67 -40.13 12.01
CA ILE A 22 9.24 -38.76 11.67
C ILE A 22 9.26 -38.57 10.16
N VAL A 23 10.36 -38.86 9.48
CA VAL A 23 10.48 -38.64 8.03
C VAL A 23 9.49 -39.51 7.25
N SER A 24 9.26 -40.76 7.67
CA SER A 24 8.35 -41.68 6.99
C SER A 24 6.89 -41.20 6.99
N SER A 25 6.53 -40.28 7.89
CA SER A 25 5.20 -39.64 7.88
C SER A 25 5.04 -38.57 6.79
N PHE A 26 6.14 -38.13 6.16
CA PHE A 26 6.13 -37.12 5.09
C PHE A 26 6.50 -37.70 3.72
N VAL A 27 7.41 -38.68 3.68
CA VAL A 27 7.91 -39.26 2.42
C VAL A 27 8.03 -40.77 2.51
N MET A 28 7.73 -41.46 1.41
CA MET A 28 7.96 -42.89 1.34
C MET A 28 9.46 -43.20 1.29
N LEU A 29 9.93 -43.97 2.26
CA LEU A 29 11.30 -44.42 2.38
C LEU A 29 11.43 -45.90 1.99
N LYS A 30 12.53 -46.24 1.31
CA LYS A 30 12.91 -47.61 0.94
C LYS A 30 14.27 -47.96 1.53
N PRO A 31 14.53 -49.22 1.90
CA PRO A 31 15.86 -49.64 2.36
C PRO A 31 16.95 -49.40 1.30
N ALA A 32 18.09 -48.83 1.70
CA ALA A 32 19.22 -48.49 0.83
C ALA A 32 20.53 -49.21 1.23
N GLY A 33 20.44 -50.25 2.07
CA GLY A 33 21.58 -51.00 2.59
C GLY A 33 22.29 -50.33 3.78
N GLY A 34 22.99 -51.11 4.60
CA GLY A 34 23.76 -50.60 5.75
C GLY A 34 22.92 -49.90 6.84
N GLY A 35 21.62 -50.22 6.92
CA GLY A 35 20.68 -49.56 7.85
C GLY A 35 20.22 -48.17 7.40
N ALA A 36 20.63 -47.68 6.22
CA ALA A 36 20.14 -46.42 5.66
C ALA A 36 18.83 -46.62 4.88
N LEU A 37 18.01 -45.58 4.85
CA LEU A 37 16.78 -45.48 4.08
C LEU A 37 16.94 -44.40 3.00
N VAL A 38 16.27 -44.54 1.86
CA VAL A 38 16.28 -43.58 0.76
C VAL A 38 14.88 -43.29 0.24
N GLY A 39 14.61 -42.04 -0.12
CA GLY A 39 13.34 -41.60 -0.69
C GLY A 39 13.51 -40.41 -1.62
N LEU A 40 12.39 -39.90 -2.14
CA LEU A 40 12.36 -38.61 -2.82
C LEU A 40 12.46 -37.50 -1.78
N CYS A 41 13.22 -36.47 -2.09
CA CYS A 41 13.42 -35.34 -1.20
C CYS A 41 12.14 -34.52 -1.02
N PRO A 42 11.73 -34.22 0.23
CA PRO A 42 10.59 -33.33 0.48
C PRO A 42 10.91 -31.84 0.25
N PHE A 43 12.18 -31.49 0.04
CA PHE A 43 12.64 -30.10 -0.04
C PHE A 43 12.89 -29.60 -1.47
N HIS A 44 12.98 -30.50 -2.45
CA HIS A 44 13.13 -30.13 -3.85
C HIS A 44 12.50 -31.18 -4.77
N ASP A 45 12.21 -30.81 -6.01
CA ASP A 45 11.55 -31.71 -6.95
C ASP A 45 12.58 -32.60 -7.66
N GLU A 46 12.45 -33.91 -7.51
CA GLU A 46 13.33 -34.89 -8.14
C GLU A 46 12.57 -36.14 -8.59
N LYS A 47 13.06 -36.81 -9.63
CA LYS A 47 12.51 -38.08 -10.12
C LYS A 47 13.29 -39.30 -9.62
N THR A 48 14.52 -39.10 -9.19
CA THR A 48 15.41 -40.15 -8.70
C THR A 48 15.63 -39.93 -7.21
N PRO A 49 15.42 -40.94 -6.35
CA PRO A 49 15.64 -40.79 -4.90
C PRO A 49 17.06 -40.34 -4.55
N SER A 50 17.22 -39.15 -4.00
CA SER A 50 18.51 -38.65 -3.47
C SER A 50 18.48 -38.35 -1.98
N PHE A 51 17.31 -38.46 -1.35
CA PHE A 51 17.12 -38.19 0.07
C PHE A 51 17.46 -39.41 0.92
N ARG A 52 18.59 -39.38 1.63
CA ARG A 52 19.06 -40.48 2.47
C ARG A 52 18.83 -40.17 3.95
N VAL A 53 18.22 -41.10 4.67
CA VAL A 53 18.05 -41.07 6.14
C VAL A 53 18.89 -42.17 6.75
N THR A 54 19.67 -41.84 7.78
CA THR A 54 20.49 -42.82 8.52
C THR A 54 20.04 -42.86 9.98
N PRO A 55 19.10 -43.75 10.35
CA PRO A 55 18.50 -43.77 11.69
C PRO A 55 19.51 -43.98 12.81
N SER A 56 20.50 -44.84 12.60
CA SER A 56 21.58 -45.09 13.56
C SER A 56 22.44 -43.85 13.88
N LYS A 57 22.44 -42.86 12.99
CA LYS A 57 23.14 -41.59 13.20
C LYS A 57 22.20 -40.44 13.56
N GLY A 58 20.88 -40.63 13.48
CA GLY A 58 19.89 -39.57 13.74
C GLY A 58 19.88 -38.43 12.71
N PHE A 59 20.42 -38.65 11.50
CA PHE A 59 20.57 -37.60 10.48
C PHE A 59 19.95 -37.98 9.13
N TYR A 60 19.54 -36.95 8.39
CA TYR A 60 19.22 -37.02 6.96
C TYR A 60 20.18 -36.18 6.14
N TYR A 61 20.35 -36.55 4.87
CA TYR A 61 21.05 -35.75 3.88
C TYR A 61 20.50 -36.02 2.49
N CYS A 62 20.27 -34.95 1.73
CA CYS A 62 19.82 -35.00 0.36
C CYS A 62 20.98 -34.75 -0.59
N PHE A 63 21.33 -35.74 -1.42
CA PHE A 63 22.42 -35.60 -2.39
C PHE A 63 22.05 -34.76 -3.62
N GLY A 64 20.75 -34.49 -3.85
CA GLY A 64 20.28 -33.59 -4.91
C GLY A 64 20.39 -32.11 -4.56
N CYS A 65 19.80 -31.66 -3.44
CA CYS A 65 19.78 -30.25 -3.04
C CYS A 65 20.77 -29.85 -1.93
N GLY A 66 21.48 -30.80 -1.34
CA GLY A 66 22.45 -30.54 -0.27
C GLY A 66 21.84 -30.33 1.13
N GLU A 67 20.51 -30.37 1.28
CA GLU A 67 19.86 -30.24 2.58
C GLU A 67 20.17 -31.42 3.50
N GLY A 68 20.46 -31.11 4.77
CA GLY A 68 20.82 -32.12 5.77
C GLY A 68 20.70 -31.62 7.19
N GLY A 69 20.37 -32.52 8.12
CA GLY A 69 20.09 -32.16 9.50
C GLY A 69 19.65 -33.31 10.38
N ASP A 70 19.42 -32.99 11.66
CA ASP A 70 18.77 -33.90 12.61
C ASP A 70 17.24 -33.86 12.46
N VAL A 71 16.53 -34.63 13.29
CA VAL A 71 15.06 -34.70 13.28
C VAL A 71 14.41 -33.35 13.53
N ILE A 72 15.00 -32.50 14.38
CA ILE A 72 14.47 -31.17 14.68
C ILE A 72 14.62 -30.29 13.45
N LYS A 73 15.81 -30.23 12.84
CA LYS A 73 16.04 -29.47 11.61
C LYS A 73 15.14 -29.96 10.48
N PHE A 74 14.91 -31.27 10.37
CA PHE A 74 13.95 -31.82 9.41
C PHE A 74 12.55 -31.22 9.62
N VAL A 75 12.03 -31.25 10.86
CA VAL A 75 10.70 -30.72 11.20
C VAL A 75 10.61 -29.21 10.99
N GLN A 76 11.65 -28.45 11.38
CA GLN A 76 11.73 -27.02 11.12
C GLN A 76 11.58 -26.72 9.63
N GLN A 77 12.33 -27.45 8.78
CA GLN A 77 12.31 -27.24 7.35
C GLN A 77 11.01 -27.74 6.72
N VAL A 78 10.54 -28.93 7.07
CA VAL A 78 9.35 -29.53 6.44
C VAL A 78 8.06 -28.85 6.85
N ASN A 79 7.98 -28.26 8.04
CA ASN A 79 6.80 -27.53 8.51
C ASN A 79 6.97 -26.00 8.54
N ASN A 80 8.15 -25.48 8.15
CA ASN A 80 8.49 -24.06 8.18
C ASN A 80 8.26 -23.39 9.55
N MET A 81 8.73 -24.06 10.61
CA MET A 81 8.55 -23.63 12.00
C MET A 81 9.87 -23.24 12.65
N GLY A 82 9.79 -22.36 13.64
CA GLY A 82 10.94 -21.97 14.45
C GLY A 82 11.53 -23.15 15.22
N PHE A 83 12.74 -23.00 15.76
CA PHE A 83 13.39 -24.06 16.54
C PHE A 83 12.51 -24.50 17.72
N THR A 84 12.09 -23.55 18.56
CA THR A 84 11.23 -23.82 19.73
C THR A 84 9.94 -24.55 19.34
N GLU A 85 9.25 -24.07 18.29
CA GLU A 85 8.03 -24.69 17.78
C GLU A 85 8.26 -26.12 17.27
N ALA A 86 9.40 -26.40 16.64
CA ALA A 86 9.77 -27.75 16.21
C ALA A 86 10.05 -28.68 17.38
N VAL A 87 10.71 -28.18 18.44
CA VAL A 87 10.93 -28.95 19.66
C VAL A 87 9.60 -29.22 20.36
N GLU A 88 8.72 -28.23 20.47
CA GLU A 88 7.37 -28.38 21.02
C GLU A 88 6.54 -29.40 20.23
N PHE A 89 6.54 -29.31 18.91
CA PHE A 89 5.85 -30.26 18.03
C PHE A 89 6.33 -31.70 18.24
N LEU A 90 7.65 -31.90 18.33
CA LEU A 90 8.25 -33.21 18.57
C LEU A 90 8.00 -33.71 20.00
N ALA A 91 8.07 -32.81 20.99
CA ALA A 91 7.79 -33.11 22.39
C ALA A 91 6.35 -33.57 22.58
N ASP A 92 5.38 -32.86 21.99
CA ASP A 92 3.97 -33.23 22.01
C ASP A 92 3.74 -34.62 21.40
N ARG A 93 4.40 -34.91 20.27
CA ARG A 93 4.29 -36.21 19.58
C ARG A 93 4.86 -37.37 20.39
N CYS A 94 5.91 -37.12 21.17
CA CYS A 94 6.55 -38.12 22.03
C CYS A 94 6.05 -38.10 23.49
N GLY A 95 5.06 -37.25 23.80
CA GLY A 95 4.50 -37.11 25.15
C GLY A 95 5.47 -36.56 26.19
N ILE A 96 6.42 -35.71 25.78
CA ILE A 96 7.42 -35.09 26.66
C ILE A 96 6.93 -33.69 27.07
N GLN A 97 6.95 -33.38 28.37
CA GLN A 97 6.80 -31.99 28.83
C GLN A 97 8.15 -31.28 28.80
N LEU A 98 8.21 -30.17 28.08
CA LEU A 98 9.38 -29.30 28.03
C LEU A 98 9.41 -28.35 29.23
N ARG A 99 10.54 -28.31 29.94
CA ARG A 99 10.88 -27.27 30.91
C ARG A 99 11.62 -26.15 30.19
N TYR A 100 11.29 -24.92 30.53
CA TYR A 100 11.92 -23.74 29.95
C TYR A 100 12.78 -23.03 31.01
N THR A 101 13.96 -22.56 30.63
CA THR A 101 14.80 -21.69 31.46
C THR A 101 14.14 -20.31 31.60
N GLU A 102 14.05 -19.78 32.83
CA GLU A 102 13.20 -18.64 33.17
C GLU A 102 13.37 -17.42 32.22
N GLY A 103 12.27 -17.06 31.55
CA GLY A 103 12.17 -15.89 30.69
C GLY A 103 11.07 -16.04 29.62
N ASP A 104 9.87 -15.56 29.92
CA ASP A 104 8.82 -15.18 28.96
C ASP A 104 8.04 -16.27 28.19
N GLY A 105 7.72 -17.39 28.86
CA GLY A 105 6.82 -18.42 28.31
C GLY A 105 5.34 -18.05 28.46
N GLY A 106 4.65 -17.77 27.37
CA GLY A 106 3.20 -17.51 27.32
C GLY A 106 2.32 -18.68 27.86
N PRO A 107 0.98 -18.55 27.82
CA PRO A 107 0.08 -19.45 28.52
C PRO A 107 0.29 -20.92 28.12
N ARG A 108 0.60 -21.73 29.14
CA ARG A 108 0.84 -23.18 29.09
C ARG A 108 -0.38 -23.90 28.53
N HIS A 109 -0.18 -24.80 27.57
CA HIS A 109 -1.21 -25.77 27.15
C HIS A 109 -0.91 -27.15 27.76
N GLU A 110 -1.95 -27.91 28.06
CA GLU A 110 -1.80 -29.28 28.57
C GLU A 110 -1.03 -30.15 27.55
N PRO A 111 -0.09 -31.00 27.98
CA PRO A 111 0.67 -31.85 27.06
C PRO A 111 -0.24 -32.69 26.15
N GLY A 112 0.07 -32.71 24.86
CA GLY A 112 -0.71 -33.43 23.84
C GLY A 112 -2.04 -32.77 23.45
N LEU A 113 -2.46 -31.67 24.10
CA LEU A 113 -3.68 -30.94 23.73
C LEU A 113 -3.60 -30.44 22.29
N ARG A 114 -2.43 -29.92 21.89
CA ARG A 114 -2.20 -29.44 20.52
C ARG A 114 -2.48 -30.54 19.49
N MET A 115 -1.95 -31.74 19.72
CA MET A 115 -2.16 -32.90 18.84
C MET A 115 -3.63 -33.31 18.79
N ARG A 116 -4.30 -33.42 19.95
CA ARG A 116 -5.74 -33.77 20.01
C ARG A 116 -6.60 -32.75 19.25
N ILE A 117 -6.27 -31.46 19.33
CA ILE A 117 -6.96 -30.41 18.57
C ILE A 117 -6.74 -30.58 17.06
N LEU A 118 -5.51 -30.86 16.62
CA LEU A 118 -5.21 -31.10 15.19
C LEU A 118 -5.96 -32.33 14.67
N GLU A 119 -5.99 -33.42 15.44
CA GLU A 119 -6.74 -34.64 15.10
C GLU A 119 -8.25 -34.38 15.02
N ALA A 120 -8.80 -33.63 15.99
CA ALA A 120 -10.21 -33.24 16.01
C ALA A 120 -10.57 -32.36 14.80
N ASN A 121 -9.72 -31.38 14.48
CA ASN A 121 -9.89 -30.52 13.30
C ASN A 121 -9.83 -31.32 12.00
N GLN A 122 -8.91 -32.29 11.90
CA GLN A 122 -8.81 -33.16 10.72
C GLN A 122 -10.07 -34.02 10.56
N ALA A 123 -10.54 -34.64 11.63
CA ALA A 123 -11.78 -35.41 11.62
C ALA A 123 -13.00 -34.54 11.30
N ALA A 124 -13.01 -33.28 11.75
CA ALA A 124 -14.05 -32.31 11.41
C ALA A 124 -14.01 -31.91 9.92
N ALA A 125 -12.82 -31.72 9.35
CA ALA A 125 -12.66 -31.40 7.93
C ALA A 125 -13.21 -32.52 7.04
N GLU A 126 -12.90 -33.78 7.36
CA GLU A 126 -13.44 -34.96 6.67
C GLU A 126 -14.97 -35.03 6.77
N PHE A 127 -15.50 -34.79 7.97
CA PHE A 127 -16.94 -34.74 8.19
C PHE A 127 -17.61 -33.66 7.31
N PHE A 128 -17.13 -32.42 7.37
CA PHE A 128 -17.72 -31.32 6.61
C PHE A 128 -17.60 -31.52 5.10
N ALA A 129 -16.47 -32.05 4.61
CA ALA A 129 -16.30 -32.39 3.20
C ALA A 129 -17.35 -33.43 2.75
N ALA A 130 -17.59 -34.48 3.55
CA ALA A 130 -18.63 -35.47 3.27
C ALA A 130 -20.05 -34.86 3.29
N GLN A 131 -20.30 -33.87 4.15
CA GLN A 131 -21.59 -33.18 4.20
C GLN A 131 -21.86 -32.30 2.97
N LEU A 132 -20.86 -31.94 2.17
CA LEU A 132 -21.06 -31.11 0.97
C LEU A 132 -21.94 -31.79 -0.08
N THR A 133 -22.04 -33.12 -0.09
CA THR A 133 -22.94 -33.88 -0.98
C THR A 133 -24.33 -34.11 -0.40
N SER A 134 -24.60 -33.71 0.85
CA SER A 134 -25.91 -33.86 1.48
C SER A 134 -26.99 -33.02 0.79
N PRO A 135 -28.28 -33.37 0.92
CA PRO A 135 -29.38 -32.52 0.43
C PRO A 135 -29.32 -31.10 1.01
N ASP A 136 -29.01 -30.96 2.30
CA ASP A 136 -28.91 -29.69 3.01
C ASP A 136 -27.82 -28.75 2.46
N ALA A 137 -26.80 -29.30 1.80
CA ALA A 137 -25.70 -28.52 1.23
C ALA A 137 -26.02 -27.92 -0.16
N LEU A 138 -27.25 -28.04 -0.66
CA LEU A 138 -27.65 -27.55 -1.99
C LEU A 138 -27.32 -26.05 -2.17
N ALA A 139 -27.66 -25.20 -1.21
CA ALA A 139 -27.37 -23.77 -1.28
C ALA A 139 -25.85 -23.49 -1.39
N GLY A 140 -25.03 -24.29 -0.70
CA GLY A 140 -23.58 -24.21 -0.78
C GLY A 140 -23.03 -24.60 -2.15
N ARG A 141 -23.56 -25.67 -2.75
CA ARG A 141 -23.18 -26.10 -4.11
C ARG A 141 -23.61 -25.09 -5.18
N VAL A 142 -24.81 -24.54 -5.07
CA VAL A 142 -25.29 -23.45 -5.95
C VAL A 142 -24.39 -22.22 -5.83
N PHE A 143 -24.00 -21.85 -4.62
CA PHE A 143 -23.08 -20.74 -4.41
C PHE A 143 -21.70 -20.96 -5.09
N LEU A 144 -21.14 -22.16 -4.95
CA LEU A 144 -19.87 -22.52 -5.60
C LEU A 144 -19.99 -22.48 -7.13
N ASP A 145 -21.08 -23.03 -7.68
CA ASP A 145 -21.36 -23.06 -9.11
C ASP A 145 -21.50 -21.65 -9.68
N GLN A 146 -22.25 -20.76 -9.00
CA GLN A 146 -22.36 -19.34 -9.36
C GLN A 146 -21.01 -18.60 -9.34
N ARG A 147 -20.05 -19.08 -8.54
CA ARG A 147 -18.68 -18.56 -8.51
C ARG A 147 -17.72 -19.29 -9.47
N GLY A 148 -18.26 -20.15 -10.34
CA GLY A 148 -17.52 -20.90 -11.33
C GLY A 148 -16.61 -21.98 -10.74
N PHE A 149 -16.95 -22.54 -9.58
CA PHE A 149 -16.21 -23.62 -8.94
C PHE A 149 -16.91 -24.96 -9.15
N THR A 150 -16.21 -25.89 -9.79
CA THR A 150 -16.70 -27.25 -10.02
C THR A 150 -16.59 -28.10 -8.76
N ARG A 151 -17.16 -29.30 -8.82
CA ARG A 151 -16.98 -30.31 -7.77
C ARG A 151 -15.50 -30.66 -7.56
N GLU A 152 -14.72 -30.80 -8.63
CA GLU A 152 -13.29 -31.10 -8.55
C GLU A 152 -12.52 -29.99 -7.83
N HIS A 153 -12.89 -28.72 -8.06
CA HIS A 153 -12.33 -27.61 -7.30
C HIS A 153 -12.71 -27.73 -5.81
N ALA A 154 -13.98 -27.98 -5.51
CA ALA A 154 -14.42 -28.14 -4.12
C ALA A 154 -13.65 -29.26 -3.39
N GLU A 155 -13.43 -30.39 -4.05
CA GLU A 155 -12.63 -31.52 -3.52
C GLU A 155 -11.15 -31.14 -3.36
N HIS A 156 -10.55 -30.45 -4.34
CA HIS A 156 -9.15 -30.01 -4.28
C HIS A 156 -8.86 -29.09 -3.08
N PHE A 157 -9.73 -28.09 -2.85
CA PHE A 157 -9.61 -27.14 -1.75
C PHE A 157 -10.18 -27.67 -0.43
N GLY A 158 -10.74 -28.89 -0.41
CA GLY A 158 -11.33 -29.52 0.77
C GLY A 158 -12.58 -28.80 1.30
N ILE A 159 -13.35 -28.16 0.43
CA ILE A 159 -14.54 -27.41 0.80
C ILE A 159 -15.56 -28.35 1.46
N GLY A 160 -16.17 -27.87 2.55
CA GLY A 160 -17.16 -28.62 3.31
C GLY A 160 -18.43 -27.84 3.57
N TYR A 161 -19.42 -28.51 4.16
CA TYR A 161 -20.67 -27.89 4.61
C TYR A 161 -20.94 -28.24 6.08
N ALA A 162 -21.30 -27.24 6.89
CA ALA A 162 -21.77 -27.46 8.25
C ALA A 162 -23.29 -27.66 8.23
N PRO A 163 -23.80 -28.81 8.70
CA PRO A 163 -25.23 -29.04 8.82
C PRO A 163 -25.94 -28.02 9.71
N ARG A 164 -27.27 -27.94 9.59
CA ARG A 164 -28.11 -26.99 10.34
C ARG A 164 -28.60 -27.50 11.69
N GLY A 165 -28.45 -28.80 11.97
CA GLY A 165 -28.98 -29.43 13.20
C GLY A 165 -28.27 -28.98 14.47
N GLY A 166 -27.06 -28.44 14.35
CA GLY A 166 -26.36 -27.73 15.43
C GLY A 166 -25.73 -28.64 16.48
N ARG A 167 -25.81 -29.96 16.33
CA ARG A 167 -25.09 -30.96 17.14
C ARG A 167 -24.52 -32.10 16.30
N ASP A 168 -24.61 -32.00 14.98
CA ASP A 168 -24.21 -33.02 14.03
C ASP A 168 -22.71 -33.32 14.15
N LEU A 169 -21.88 -32.27 14.23
CA LEU A 169 -20.45 -32.40 14.40
C LEU A 169 -20.11 -32.95 15.80
N LEU A 170 -20.70 -32.38 16.86
CA LEU A 170 -20.49 -32.85 18.23
C LEU A 170 -20.77 -34.36 18.36
N ASN A 171 -21.91 -34.81 17.83
CA ASN A 171 -22.29 -36.22 17.87
C ASN A 171 -21.30 -37.09 17.07
N HIS A 172 -20.90 -36.64 15.87
CA HIS A 172 -19.93 -37.34 15.03
C HIS A 172 -18.56 -37.49 15.72
N LEU A 173 -18.02 -36.42 16.28
CA LEU A 173 -16.70 -36.43 16.90
C LEU A 173 -16.69 -37.14 18.27
N THR A 174 -17.78 -37.05 19.03
CA THR A 174 -17.93 -37.82 20.28
C THR A 174 -17.97 -39.32 19.98
N ALA A 175 -18.61 -39.75 18.89
CA ALA A 175 -18.58 -41.14 18.45
C ALA A 175 -17.16 -41.61 18.08
N LYS A 176 -16.32 -40.70 17.56
CA LYS A 176 -14.89 -40.89 17.32
C LYS A 176 -14.01 -40.74 18.58
N LYS A 177 -14.60 -40.68 19.78
CA LYS A 177 -13.93 -40.63 21.09
C LYS A 177 -13.22 -39.31 21.42
N PHE A 178 -13.48 -38.24 20.69
CA PHE A 178 -13.03 -36.90 21.11
C PHE A 178 -13.84 -36.41 22.31
N THR A 179 -13.16 -35.81 23.30
CA THR A 179 -13.84 -35.25 24.47
C THR A 179 -14.48 -33.91 24.14
N ARG A 180 -15.61 -33.58 24.78
CA ARG A 180 -16.26 -32.29 24.59
C ARG A 180 -15.33 -31.11 24.93
N ASP A 181 -14.48 -31.28 25.94
CA ASP A 181 -13.51 -30.26 26.35
C ASP A 181 -12.48 -29.98 25.25
N ASP A 182 -11.91 -31.02 24.62
CA ASP A 182 -11.01 -30.86 23.48
C ASP A 182 -11.72 -30.16 22.30
N LEU A 183 -12.98 -30.50 22.03
CA LEU A 183 -13.77 -29.89 20.94
C LEU A 183 -14.09 -28.41 21.18
N VAL A 184 -14.29 -28.02 22.44
CA VAL A 184 -14.46 -26.62 22.83
C VAL A 184 -13.14 -25.87 22.68
N LYS A 185 -12.02 -26.43 23.17
CA LYS A 185 -10.68 -25.86 23.02
C LYS A 185 -10.23 -25.75 21.56
N ALA A 186 -10.72 -26.65 20.68
CA ALA A 186 -10.52 -26.60 19.23
C ALA A 186 -11.38 -25.54 18.51
N GLY A 187 -12.35 -24.92 19.19
CA GLY A 187 -13.27 -23.97 18.57
C GLY A 187 -14.30 -24.61 17.63
N LEU A 188 -14.51 -25.93 17.72
CA LEU A 188 -15.45 -26.68 16.89
C LEU A 188 -16.85 -26.72 17.51
N VAL A 189 -16.93 -26.69 18.84
CA VAL A 189 -18.16 -26.76 19.63
C VAL A 189 -18.15 -25.63 20.67
N ARG A 190 -19.31 -25.02 20.92
CA ARG A 190 -19.49 -24.01 21.98
C ARG A 190 -19.62 -24.67 23.34
N GLU A 191 -19.32 -23.94 24.41
CA GLU A 191 -19.44 -24.45 25.78
C GLU A 191 -20.83 -25.02 26.10
N GLN A 192 -21.89 -24.50 25.50
CA GLN A 192 -23.27 -24.97 25.69
C GLN A 192 -23.60 -26.28 24.93
N GLY A 193 -22.64 -26.82 24.17
CA GLY A 193 -22.78 -28.11 23.46
C GLY A 193 -23.45 -27.98 22.09
N TRP A 194 -23.34 -26.81 21.46
CA TRP A 194 -23.77 -26.56 20.09
C TRP A 194 -22.56 -26.46 19.17
N ASP A 195 -22.66 -27.00 17.96
CA ASP A 195 -21.65 -26.86 16.92
C ASP A 195 -21.39 -25.37 16.66
N PHE A 196 -20.12 -24.99 16.51
CA PHE A 196 -19.74 -23.60 16.31
C PHE A 196 -20.20 -23.08 14.95
N PHE A 197 -20.01 -23.90 13.90
CA PHE A 197 -20.46 -23.64 12.54
C PHE A 197 -21.78 -24.37 12.28
N GLN A 198 -22.76 -23.66 11.71
CA GLN A 198 -24.09 -24.21 11.42
C GLN A 198 -24.62 -23.62 10.12
N GLY A 199 -25.08 -24.45 9.19
CA GLY A 199 -25.69 -24.00 7.93
C GLY A 199 -24.77 -23.15 7.03
N ARG A 200 -23.46 -23.41 7.05
CA ARG A 200 -22.45 -22.60 6.36
C ARG A 200 -21.57 -23.44 5.45
N LEU A 201 -21.06 -22.82 4.40
CA LEU A 201 -20.00 -23.40 3.56
C LEU A 201 -18.64 -23.16 4.24
N LEU A 202 -17.78 -24.17 4.29
CA LEU A 202 -16.49 -24.11 5.01
C LEU A 202 -15.29 -24.30 4.11
N TRP A 203 -14.25 -23.53 4.41
CA TRP A 203 -12.90 -23.64 3.89
C TRP A 203 -11.98 -24.12 5.02
N PRO A 204 -11.36 -25.30 4.92
CA PRO A 204 -10.36 -25.72 5.89
C PRO A 204 -9.13 -24.83 5.77
N ILE A 205 -8.65 -24.32 6.89
CA ILE A 205 -7.45 -23.51 6.97
C ILE A 205 -6.33 -24.40 7.48
N ARG A 206 -5.26 -24.52 6.68
CA ARG A 206 -4.17 -25.46 6.93
C ARG A 206 -2.84 -24.74 7.11
N ASP A 207 -1.96 -25.35 7.89
CA ASP A 207 -0.57 -24.91 7.96
C ASP A 207 0.23 -25.33 6.70
N ALA A 208 1.48 -24.91 6.64
CA ALA A 208 2.40 -25.24 5.57
C ALA A 208 2.69 -26.76 5.43
N GLY A 209 2.35 -27.56 6.44
CA GLY A 209 2.45 -29.03 6.48
C GLY A 209 1.12 -29.75 6.18
N ARG A 210 0.08 -29.01 5.74
CA ARG A 210 -1.27 -29.51 5.44
C ARG A 210 -2.10 -29.96 6.64
N SER A 211 -1.68 -29.65 7.87
CA SER A 211 -2.48 -29.93 9.07
C SER A 211 -3.62 -28.92 9.19
N THR A 212 -4.85 -29.40 9.42
CA THR A 212 -6.02 -28.52 9.58
C THR A 212 -5.98 -27.80 10.93
N LEU A 213 -5.85 -26.46 10.89
CA LEU A 213 -5.78 -25.61 12.07
C LEU A 213 -7.15 -25.08 12.50
N GLY A 214 -8.06 -24.91 11.54
CA GLY A 214 -9.37 -24.32 11.75
C GLY A 214 -10.11 -24.17 10.43
N PHE A 215 -11.14 -23.32 10.43
CA PHE A 215 -12.04 -23.17 9.29
C PHE A 215 -12.46 -21.71 9.12
N GLY A 216 -12.60 -21.30 7.86
CA GLY A 216 -13.39 -20.15 7.47
C GLY A 216 -14.78 -20.59 7.01
N ALA A 217 -15.83 -19.87 7.36
CA ALA A 217 -17.21 -20.27 7.13
C ALA A 217 -18.05 -19.12 6.56
N ARG A 218 -18.65 -19.33 5.39
CA ARG A 218 -19.51 -18.35 4.70
C ARG A 218 -20.98 -18.58 5.01
N LYS A 219 -21.68 -17.48 5.32
CA LYS A 219 -23.14 -17.45 5.47
C LYS A 219 -23.83 -17.81 4.14
N LEU A 220 -24.82 -18.70 4.19
CA LEU A 220 -25.62 -19.12 3.01
C LEU A 220 -27.09 -18.73 3.12
N TYR A 221 -27.64 -18.69 4.33
CA TYR A 221 -29.07 -18.48 4.59
C TYR A 221 -29.31 -17.17 5.33
N GLU A 222 -30.39 -16.46 5.04
CA GLU A 222 -30.69 -15.17 5.69
C GLU A 222 -30.94 -15.32 7.20
N ASP A 223 -31.60 -16.40 7.59
CA ASP A 223 -32.00 -16.77 8.96
C ASP A 223 -30.84 -17.26 9.85
N ASP A 224 -29.60 -17.19 9.36
CA ASP A 224 -28.41 -17.51 10.14
C ASP A 224 -28.27 -16.57 11.35
N ARG A 225 -28.17 -17.17 12.54
CA ARG A 225 -28.08 -16.47 13.84
C ARG A 225 -26.82 -15.62 13.97
N MET A 226 -25.77 -15.91 13.21
CA MET A 226 -24.54 -15.11 13.17
C MET A 226 -24.62 -14.17 11.96
N PRO A 227 -24.70 -12.84 12.15
CA PRO A 227 -24.94 -11.93 11.03
C PRO A 227 -23.74 -11.78 10.07
N ALA A 228 -22.52 -12.10 10.52
CA ALA A 228 -21.31 -11.91 9.73
C ALA A 228 -21.30 -12.77 8.45
N LYS A 229 -20.95 -12.12 7.31
CA LYS A 229 -20.82 -12.76 5.98
C LYS A 229 -19.82 -13.92 6.01
N TYR A 230 -18.69 -13.71 6.68
CA TYR A 230 -17.68 -14.74 6.97
C TYR A 230 -17.42 -14.83 8.47
N LEU A 231 -17.19 -16.04 8.94
CA LEU A 231 -16.84 -16.38 10.32
C LEU A 231 -15.63 -17.30 10.30
N ASN A 232 -14.62 -17.04 11.12
CA ASN A 232 -13.47 -17.94 11.27
C ASN A 232 -13.51 -18.63 12.62
N THR A 233 -12.82 -19.75 12.74
CA THR A 233 -12.50 -20.37 14.02
C THR A 233 -12.00 -19.30 15.00
N PRO A 234 -12.45 -19.32 16.27
CA PRO A 234 -11.90 -18.44 17.30
C PRO A 234 -10.41 -18.72 17.52
N GLU A 235 -9.71 -17.90 18.30
CA GLU A 235 -8.31 -18.17 18.65
C GLU A 235 -8.22 -19.51 19.40
N THR A 236 -7.29 -20.38 18.99
CA THR A 236 -7.06 -21.69 19.62
C THR A 236 -5.54 -21.92 19.79
N PRO A 237 -5.11 -22.95 20.53
CA PRO A 237 -3.70 -23.33 20.62
C PRO A 237 -3.01 -23.56 19.26
N VAL A 238 -3.76 -23.93 18.22
CA VAL A 238 -3.23 -24.21 16.87
C VAL A 238 -3.59 -23.15 15.84
N TYR A 239 -4.52 -22.26 16.15
CA TYR A 239 -5.04 -21.26 15.22
C TYR A 239 -4.91 -19.86 15.82
N LYS A 240 -3.95 -19.10 15.27
CA LYS A 240 -3.78 -17.67 15.56
C LYS A 240 -3.94 -16.87 14.28
N LYS A 241 -4.93 -15.96 14.22
CA LYS A 241 -5.24 -15.24 12.97
C LYS A 241 -4.12 -14.36 12.44
N SER A 242 -3.16 -13.98 13.28
CA SER A 242 -1.96 -13.23 12.88
C SER A 242 -0.85 -14.10 12.30
N HIS A 243 -0.95 -15.42 12.41
CA HIS A 243 0.08 -16.40 12.03
C HIS A 243 -0.47 -17.47 11.07
N VAL A 244 -1.58 -17.20 10.39
CA VAL A 244 -2.23 -18.18 9.51
C VAL A 244 -2.70 -17.50 8.23
N LEU A 245 -2.30 -18.08 7.09
CA LEU A 245 -2.71 -17.68 5.76
C LEU A 245 -3.44 -18.83 5.08
N TYR A 246 -4.64 -18.57 4.57
CA TYR A 246 -5.36 -19.54 3.75
C TYR A 246 -4.65 -19.74 2.41
N GLY A 247 -4.62 -20.99 1.94
CA GLY A 247 -3.94 -21.38 0.69
C GLY A 247 -2.43 -21.56 0.83
N LEU A 248 -1.85 -21.35 2.02
CA LEU A 248 -0.41 -21.50 2.21
C LEU A 248 0.07 -22.93 1.95
N ASP A 249 -0.71 -23.94 2.33
CA ASP A 249 -0.44 -25.36 2.10
C ASP A 249 -0.35 -25.74 0.61
N LEU A 250 -1.08 -24.99 -0.22
CA LEU A 250 -1.08 -25.11 -1.69
C LEU A 250 0.05 -24.27 -2.30
N ALA A 251 0.23 -23.04 -1.82
CA ALA A 251 1.11 -22.05 -2.42
C ALA A 251 2.59 -22.23 -2.05
N ARG A 252 2.89 -22.79 -0.87
CA ARG A 252 4.24 -22.83 -0.28
C ARG A 252 5.34 -23.24 -1.26
N LYS A 253 5.17 -24.38 -1.95
CA LYS A 253 6.18 -24.91 -2.88
C LYS A 253 6.45 -23.91 -4.02
N ASN A 254 5.39 -23.31 -4.55
CA ASN A 254 5.48 -22.37 -5.66
C ASN A 254 5.98 -21.00 -5.22
N ILE A 255 5.66 -20.56 -3.99
CA ILE A 255 6.23 -19.34 -3.39
C ILE A 255 7.75 -19.46 -3.35
N GLY A 256 8.30 -20.57 -2.86
CA GLY A 256 9.74 -20.79 -2.84
C GLY A 256 10.35 -20.92 -4.25
N LYS A 257 9.67 -21.62 -5.18
CA LYS A 257 10.17 -21.83 -6.55
C LYS A 257 10.16 -20.56 -7.41
N LYS A 258 9.09 -19.77 -7.33
CA LYS A 258 8.89 -18.56 -8.13
C LYS A 258 9.38 -17.30 -7.42
N ASN A 259 9.77 -17.43 -6.15
CA ASN A 259 10.14 -16.33 -5.27
C ASN A 259 9.08 -15.21 -5.22
N GLN A 260 7.81 -15.59 -5.34
CA GLN A 260 6.68 -14.66 -5.44
C GLN A 260 5.52 -15.15 -4.57
N ALA A 261 4.88 -14.25 -3.84
CA ALA A 261 3.60 -14.50 -3.18
C ALA A 261 2.56 -13.48 -3.62
N VAL A 262 1.34 -13.94 -3.88
CA VAL A 262 0.21 -13.07 -4.22
C VAL A 262 -0.75 -13.05 -3.03
N VAL A 263 -0.98 -11.88 -2.46
CA VAL A 263 -1.88 -11.68 -1.32
C VAL A 263 -3.22 -11.16 -1.83
N VAL A 264 -4.26 -11.94 -1.61
CA VAL A 264 -5.66 -11.63 -2.00
C VAL A 264 -6.55 -11.53 -0.76
N GLU A 265 -7.77 -11.01 -0.92
CA GLU A 265 -8.63 -10.69 0.23
C GLU A 265 -9.38 -11.90 0.79
N GLY A 266 -9.90 -12.77 -0.07
CA GLY A 266 -10.84 -13.81 0.31
C GLY A 266 -10.45 -15.23 -0.08
N TYR A 267 -11.15 -16.19 0.54
CA TYR A 267 -10.98 -17.61 0.24
C TYR A 267 -11.31 -17.95 -1.22
N THR A 268 -12.35 -17.33 -1.77
CA THR A 268 -12.75 -17.51 -3.18
C THR A 268 -11.71 -16.97 -4.15
N ASP A 269 -11.01 -15.90 -3.77
CA ASP A 269 -10.01 -15.26 -4.63
C ASP A 269 -8.76 -16.12 -4.69
N VAL A 270 -8.36 -16.73 -3.56
CA VAL A 270 -7.30 -17.75 -3.54
C VAL A 270 -7.69 -18.90 -4.47
N MET A 271 -8.91 -19.44 -4.36
CA MET A 271 -9.34 -20.51 -5.25
C MET A 271 -9.27 -20.10 -6.72
N ALA A 272 -9.80 -18.92 -7.06
CA ALA A 272 -9.81 -18.39 -8.42
C ALA A 272 -8.40 -18.19 -8.98
N CYS A 273 -7.49 -17.63 -8.17
CA CYS A 273 -6.09 -17.46 -8.53
C CYS A 273 -5.40 -18.80 -8.81
N HIS A 274 -5.54 -19.78 -7.91
CA HIS A 274 -4.92 -21.11 -8.09
C HIS A 274 -5.45 -21.83 -9.33
N ILE A 275 -6.76 -21.79 -9.58
CA ILE A 275 -7.38 -22.35 -10.79
C ILE A 275 -6.85 -21.64 -12.05
N ALA A 276 -6.68 -20.32 -12.00
CA ALA A 276 -6.14 -19.53 -13.10
C ALA A 276 -4.62 -19.69 -13.31
N GLY A 277 -3.93 -20.47 -12.48
CA GLY A 277 -2.48 -20.71 -12.55
C GLY A 277 -1.62 -19.70 -11.77
N VAL A 278 -2.23 -18.81 -10.99
CA VAL A 278 -1.59 -17.99 -9.97
C VAL A 278 -1.52 -18.80 -8.67
N ASP A 279 -0.70 -19.85 -8.71
CA ASP A 279 -0.52 -20.87 -7.67
C ASP A 279 0.30 -20.42 -6.45
N THR A 280 0.60 -19.13 -6.34
CA THR A 280 1.29 -18.48 -5.21
C THR A 280 0.34 -17.63 -4.35
N ALA A 281 -0.96 -17.69 -4.65
CA ALA A 281 -1.97 -16.89 -3.97
C ALA A 281 -2.28 -17.39 -2.55
N VAL A 282 -2.39 -16.44 -1.62
CA VAL A 282 -2.73 -16.65 -0.20
C VAL A 282 -3.63 -15.52 0.30
N ALA A 283 -4.42 -15.76 1.35
CA ALA A 283 -5.27 -14.74 1.97
C ALA A 283 -5.16 -14.75 3.50
N SER A 284 -5.30 -13.58 4.13
CA SER A 284 -5.41 -13.49 5.59
C SER A 284 -6.79 -13.93 6.07
N CYS A 285 -6.84 -14.56 7.25
CA CYS A 285 -8.09 -15.17 7.74
C CYS A 285 -8.90 -14.18 8.58
N GLY A 286 -9.57 -13.23 7.93
CA GLY A 286 -10.46 -12.27 8.60
C GLY A 286 -9.73 -11.25 9.48
N THR A 287 -8.48 -10.95 9.14
CA THR A 287 -7.61 -9.94 9.76
C THR A 287 -6.88 -9.19 8.65
N ALA A 288 -6.41 -7.97 8.94
CA ALA A 288 -5.53 -7.27 8.01
C ALA A 288 -4.22 -8.03 7.85
N PHE A 289 -3.68 -8.07 6.63
CA PHE A 289 -2.34 -8.59 6.39
C PHE A 289 -1.31 -7.75 7.19
N GLY A 290 -0.41 -8.41 7.93
CA GLY A 290 0.45 -7.75 8.91
C GLY A 290 1.85 -8.37 9.00
N PRO A 291 2.72 -7.84 9.88
CA PRO A 291 4.15 -8.17 9.90
C PRO A 291 4.47 -9.65 10.14
N ASP A 292 3.67 -10.36 10.93
CA ASP A 292 3.86 -11.80 11.18
C ASP A 292 3.62 -12.62 9.90
N HIS A 293 2.60 -12.26 9.10
CA HIS A 293 2.36 -12.86 7.79
C HIS A 293 3.51 -12.56 6.82
N SER A 294 4.00 -11.32 6.80
CA SER A 294 5.16 -10.92 5.99
C SER A 294 6.38 -11.77 6.29
N ARG A 295 6.69 -11.96 7.58
CA ARG A 295 7.81 -12.79 8.04
C ARG A 295 7.62 -14.25 7.64
N MET A 296 6.40 -14.78 7.71
CA MET A 296 6.09 -16.15 7.28
C MET A 296 6.36 -16.35 5.79
N ILE A 297 5.88 -15.44 4.93
CA ILE A 297 6.11 -15.50 3.49
C ILE A 297 7.59 -15.32 3.17
N ALA A 298 8.27 -14.37 3.81
CA ALA A 298 9.70 -14.12 3.60
C ALA A 298 10.57 -15.35 3.92
N ARG A 299 10.22 -16.15 4.94
CA ARG A 299 10.91 -17.41 5.26
C ARG A 299 10.77 -18.48 4.18
N LEU A 300 9.71 -18.41 3.37
CA LEU A 300 9.48 -19.34 2.26
C LEU A 300 10.21 -18.93 0.98
N MET A 301 10.63 -17.67 0.89
CA MET A 301 11.37 -17.11 -0.23
C MET A 301 12.88 -17.34 -0.04
N THR A 302 13.62 -17.41 -1.14
CA THR A 302 15.09 -17.64 -1.09
C THR A 302 15.83 -16.50 -0.40
N SER A 303 17.02 -16.79 0.14
CA SER A 303 17.85 -15.91 0.98
C SER A 303 18.29 -14.59 0.34
N ASP A 304 18.13 -14.43 -0.97
CA ASP A 304 18.38 -13.16 -1.63
C ASP A 304 17.15 -12.25 -1.47
N ALA A 305 17.19 -11.41 -0.42
CA ALA A 305 16.14 -10.48 -0.06
C ALA A 305 15.72 -9.55 -1.23
N LEU A 306 16.60 -9.34 -2.21
CA LEU A 306 16.34 -8.48 -3.36
C LEU A 306 15.57 -9.17 -4.49
N ALA A 307 15.47 -10.50 -4.48
CA ALA A 307 14.85 -11.28 -5.56
C ALA A 307 13.39 -11.67 -5.28
N GLY A 308 12.91 -11.52 -4.04
CA GLY A 308 11.56 -11.94 -3.64
C GLY A 308 10.52 -10.85 -3.91
N GLU A 309 9.33 -11.24 -4.36
CA GLU A 309 8.23 -10.32 -4.64
C GLU A 309 6.97 -10.67 -3.85
N VAL A 310 6.35 -9.68 -3.21
CA VAL A 310 5.01 -9.81 -2.61
C VAL A 310 4.06 -8.89 -3.36
N VAL A 311 3.05 -9.47 -3.98
CA VAL A 311 2.06 -8.77 -4.80
C VAL A 311 0.75 -8.72 -4.05
N PHE A 312 0.28 -7.52 -3.70
CA PHE A 312 -1.04 -7.33 -3.08
C PHE A 312 -2.07 -7.06 -4.18
N THR A 313 -3.15 -7.83 -4.21
CA THR A 313 -4.33 -7.48 -5.02
C THR A 313 -5.28 -6.67 -4.16
N PHE A 314 -5.66 -5.49 -4.64
CA PHE A 314 -6.67 -4.68 -3.98
C PHE A 314 -7.81 -4.39 -4.94
N ASP A 315 -9.00 -4.24 -4.40
CA ASP A 315 -10.10 -3.61 -5.11
C ASP A 315 -9.67 -2.19 -5.51
N GLY A 316 -9.99 -1.76 -6.74
CA GLY A 316 -9.59 -0.44 -7.27
C GLY A 316 -10.24 0.76 -6.60
N ASP A 317 -10.87 0.57 -5.44
CA ASP A 317 -11.65 1.56 -4.71
C ASP A 317 -10.84 2.29 -3.62
N ALA A 318 -11.52 3.19 -2.89
CA ALA A 318 -10.90 3.94 -1.80
C ALA A 318 -10.45 3.04 -0.62
N ALA A 319 -11.07 1.87 -0.42
CA ALA A 319 -10.69 0.94 0.63
C ALA A 319 -9.38 0.21 0.26
N GLY A 320 -9.23 -0.22 -0.98
CA GLY A 320 -7.98 -0.78 -1.51
C GLY A 320 -6.81 0.20 -1.44
N GLN A 321 -7.06 1.49 -1.70
CA GLN A 321 -6.07 2.55 -1.51
C GLN A 321 -5.61 2.69 -0.04
N ALA A 322 -6.56 2.70 0.89
CA ALA A 322 -6.24 2.75 2.32
C ALA A 322 -5.48 1.51 2.79
N ALA A 323 -5.81 0.33 2.23
CA ALA A 323 -5.09 -0.91 2.49
C ALA A 323 -3.64 -0.85 1.98
N ALA A 324 -3.41 -0.34 0.77
CA ALA A 324 -2.07 -0.14 0.21
C ALA A 324 -1.20 0.80 1.07
N LEU A 325 -1.76 1.93 1.54
CA LEU A 325 -1.09 2.85 2.46
C LEU A 325 -0.73 2.18 3.80
N LYS A 326 -1.64 1.35 4.33
CA LYS A 326 -1.41 0.60 5.57
C LYS A 326 -0.28 -0.42 5.42
N VAL A 327 -0.28 -1.18 4.31
CA VAL A 327 0.82 -2.10 3.99
C VAL A 327 2.13 -1.33 3.87
N PHE A 328 2.13 -0.20 3.17
CA PHE A 328 3.30 0.65 3.00
C PHE A 328 3.85 1.19 4.34
N SER A 329 2.98 1.61 5.27
CA SER A 329 3.42 2.05 6.60
C SER A 329 4.11 0.96 7.41
N SER A 330 3.83 -0.31 7.07
CA SER A 330 4.46 -1.50 7.66
C SER A 330 5.62 -2.05 6.82
N ASP A 331 5.98 -1.38 5.72
CA ASP A 331 6.93 -1.89 4.71
C ASP A 331 8.34 -2.09 5.26
N SER A 332 8.72 -1.38 6.34
CA SER A 332 9.97 -1.61 7.09
C SER A 332 10.12 -3.04 7.64
N THR A 333 9.05 -3.85 7.64
CA THR A 333 9.06 -5.26 8.07
C THR A 333 9.23 -6.28 6.95
N PHE A 334 9.08 -5.90 5.68
CA PHE A 334 9.20 -6.82 4.54
C PHE A 334 10.63 -6.88 4.03
N SER A 335 11.28 -8.05 3.98
CA SER A 335 12.59 -8.17 3.34
C SER A 335 12.53 -8.09 1.81
N SER A 336 11.37 -8.42 1.23
CA SER A 336 11.10 -8.59 -0.20
C SER A 336 10.52 -7.33 -0.85
N GLN A 337 10.60 -7.23 -2.18
CA GLN A 337 9.99 -6.13 -2.94
C GLN A 337 8.45 -6.22 -2.92
N THR A 338 7.79 -5.09 -2.66
CA THR A 338 6.33 -5.03 -2.55
C THR A 338 5.70 -4.38 -3.79
N TYR A 339 4.67 -5.05 -4.32
CA TYR A 339 3.94 -4.66 -5.51
C TYR A 339 2.44 -4.64 -5.22
N VAL A 340 1.71 -3.91 -6.06
CA VAL A 340 0.26 -3.85 -6.06
C VAL A 340 -0.26 -4.18 -7.45
N ALA A 341 -1.25 -5.06 -7.52
CA ALA A 341 -2.03 -5.33 -8.71
C ALA A 341 -3.45 -4.82 -8.47
N ILE A 342 -3.90 -3.89 -9.30
CA ILE A 342 -5.23 -3.29 -9.21
C ILE A 342 -5.95 -3.54 -10.51
N GLU A 343 -7.17 -4.03 -10.40
CA GLU A 343 -8.07 -4.16 -11.53
C GLU A 343 -8.86 -2.85 -11.73
N PRO A 344 -8.75 -2.16 -12.89
CA PRO A 344 -9.41 -0.87 -13.12
C PRO A 344 -10.93 -0.89 -12.96
N THR A 345 -11.57 -2.03 -13.21
CA THR A 345 -13.03 -2.20 -13.02
C THR A 345 -13.45 -2.42 -11.58
N GLY A 346 -12.49 -2.58 -10.65
CA GLY A 346 -12.76 -2.81 -9.23
C GLY A 346 -13.19 -4.24 -8.89
N MET A 347 -13.03 -5.20 -9.81
CA MET A 347 -13.37 -6.60 -9.58
C MET A 347 -12.31 -7.32 -8.74
N ASP A 348 -12.76 -8.15 -7.80
CA ASP A 348 -11.90 -9.11 -7.10
C ASP A 348 -11.39 -10.20 -8.09
N PRO A 349 -10.33 -10.96 -7.76
CA PRO A 349 -9.82 -12.01 -8.65
C PRO A 349 -10.85 -13.09 -9.01
N CYS A 350 -11.83 -13.36 -8.15
CA CYS A 350 -12.87 -14.35 -8.41
C CYS A 350 -13.88 -13.85 -9.44
N ASP A 351 -14.39 -12.63 -9.26
CA ASP A 351 -15.33 -11.96 -10.14
C ASP A 351 -14.68 -11.66 -11.49
N LEU A 352 -13.40 -11.24 -11.51
CA LEU A 352 -12.62 -11.06 -12.73
C LEU A 352 -12.49 -12.38 -13.52
N ARG A 353 -12.26 -13.51 -12.84
CA ARG A 353 -12.18 -14.82 -13.49
C ARG A 353 -13.51 -15.23 -14.11
N ILE A 354 -14.62 -14.98 -13.43
CA ILE A 354 -15.97 -15.30 -13.91
C ILE A 354 -16.29 -14.50 -15.18
N GLN A 355 -15.94 -13.21 -15.18
CA GLN A 355 -16.28 -12.32 -16.28
C GLN A 355 -15.31 -12.41 -17.48
N SER A 356 -14.01 -12.53 -17.21
CA SER A 356 -12.95 -12.36 -18.22
C SER A 356 -12.03 -13.58 -18.36
N GLY A 357 -12.27 -14.65 -17.59
CA GLY A 357 -11.54 -15.91 -17.66
C GLY A 357 -10.17 -15.91 -16.96
N ASP A 358 -9.54 -17.09 -16.96
CA ASP A 358 -8.29 -17.36 -16.23
C ASP A 358 -7.09 -16.52 -16.72
N ALA A 359 -7.08 -16.13 -18.00
CA ALA A 359 -6.02 -15.28 -18.55
C ALA A 359 -6.02 -13.89 -17.90
N ALA A 360 -7.19 -13.33 -17.61
CA ALA A 360 -7.31 -12.00 -17.02
C ALA A 360 -6.73 -11.93 -15.60
N VAL A 361 -6.92 -12.99 -14.80
CA VAL A 361 -6.34 -13.07 -13.44
C VAL A 361 -4.80 -13.14 -13.49
N ARG A 362 -4.24 -13.89 -14.44
CA ARG A 362 -2.78 -13.93 -14.66
C ARG A 362 -2.24 -12.57 -15.11
N GLU A 363 -2.97 -11.91 -16.00
CA GLU A 363 -2.61 -10.59 -16.50
C GLU A 363 -2.65 -9.51 -15.42
N LEU A 364 -3.66 -9.55 -14.53
CA LEU A 364 -3.75 -8.67 -13.36
C LEU A 364 -2.46 -8.70 -12.54
N VAL A 365 -1.98 -9.90 -12.19
CA VAL A 365 -0.74 -10.08 -11.41
C VAL A 365 0.51 -9.71 -12.24
N ALA A 366 0.50 -9.97 -13.55
CA ALA A 366 1.61 -9.63 -14.43
C ALA A 366 1.81 -8.11 -14.57
N ARG A 367 0.72 -7.33 -14.58
CA ARG A 367 0.72 -5.86 -14.69
C ARG A 367 0.96 -5.13 -13.38
N ARG A 368 1.32 -5.85 -12.31
CA ARG A 368 1.59 -5.26 -11.00
C ARG A 368 2.53 -4.06 -11.09
N VAL A 369 2.23 -3.03 -10.32
CA VAL A 369 3.06 -1.84 -10.18
C VAL A 369 3.74 -1.85 -8.81
N PRO A 370 4.96 -1.30 -8.69
CA PRO A 370 5.59 -1.22 -7.39
C PRO A 370 4.77 -0.41 -6.38
N LEU A 371 4.70 -0.87 -5.13
CA LEU A 371 3.83 -0.28 -4.10
C LEU A 371 4.14 1.21 -3.86
N TYR A 372 5.42 1.57 -3.80
CA TYR A 372 5.83 2.98 -3.63
C TYR A 372 5.30 3.86 -4.76
N ARG A 373 5.27 3.36 -6.00
CA ARG A 373 4.86 4.11 -7.19
C ARG A 373 3.38 4.42 -7.13
N TYR A 374 2.60 3.42 -6.71
CA TYR A 374 1.17 3.54 -6.51
C TYR A 374 0.84 4.55 -5.40
N VAL A 375 1.47 4.41 -4.23
CA VAL A 375 1.27 5.31 -3.08
C VAL A 375 1.69 6.75 -3.42
N MET A 376 2.80 6.91 -4.13
CA MET A 376 3.27 8.21 -4.61
C MET A 376 2.24 8.86 -5.53
N LYS A 377 1.78 8.17 -6.59
CA LYS A 377 0.73 8.72 -7.48
C LYS A 377 -0.52 9.16 -6.73
N ASN A 378 -1.00 8.34 -5.78
CA ASN A 378 -2.19 8.68 -5.00
C ASN A 378 -1.96 9.92 -4.11
N THR A 379 -0.78 10.02 -3.49
CA THR A 379 -0.41 11.18 -2.67
C THR A 379 -0.38 12.45 -3.50
N LEU A 380 0.17 12.40 -4.71
CA LEU A 380 0.21 13.55 -5.63
C LEU A 380 -1.18 13.99 -6.09
N GLY A 381 -2.13 13.05 -6.24
CA GLY A 381 -3.51 13.34 -6.64
C GLY A 381 -4.30 14.20 -5.64
N GLN A 382 -3.80 14.38 -4.42
CA GLN A 382 -4.40 15.24 -3.39
C GLN A 382 -4.05 16.74 -3.56
N PHE A 383 -3.16 17.06 -4.51
CA PHE A 383 -2.65 18.41 -4.72
C PHE A 383 -3.01 18.93 -6.11
N ASP A 384 -3.31 20.22 -6.20
CA ASP A 384 -3.44 20.91 -7.47
C ASP A 384 -2.04 21.19 -8.06
N LEU A 385 -1.60 20.33 -8.97
CA LEU A 385 -0.29 20.42 -9.59
C LEU A 385 -0.18 21.57 -10.62
N ASP A 386 -1.29 22.21 -11.00
CA ASP A 386 -1.24 23.39 -11.87
C ASP A 386 -0.74 24.62 -11.12
N ARG A 387 -0.85 24.65 -9.78
CA ARG A 387 -0.29 25.71 -8.94
C ARG A 387 1.11 25.36 -8.41
N ALA A 388 2.01 26.35 -8.40
CA ALA A 388 3.35 26.20 -7.86
C ALA A 388 3.37 25.74 -6.38
N GLU A 389 2.46 26.28 -5.56
CA GLU A 389 2.30 25.87 -4.16
C GLU A 389 1.86 24.41 -4.03
N GLY A 390 0.93 23.97 -4.89
CA GLY A 390 0.46 22.59 -4.93
C GLY A 390 1.57 21.62 -5.36
N ARG A 391 2.37 21.97 -6.38
CA ARG A 391 3.56 21.21 -6.77
C ARG A 391 4.55 21.04 -5.62
N LEU A 392 4.86 22.12 -4.91
CA LEU A 392 5.79 22.08 -3.77
C LEU A 392 5.21 21.27 -2.59
N GLY A 393 3.92 21.43 -2.30
CA GLY A 393 3.20 20.63 -1.30
C GLY A 393 3.25 19.14 -1.61
N ALA A 394 3.03 18.78 -2.88
CA ALA A 394 3.06 17.40 -3.35
C ALA A 394 4.44 16.75 -3.20
N VAL A 395 5.52 17.47 -3.55
CA VAL A 395 6.91 17.00 -3.33
C VAL A 395 7.18 16.78 -1.85
N ARG A 396 6.75 17.70 -0.98
CA ARG A 396 6.93 17.57 0.48
C ARG A 396 6.17 16.38 1.06
N ALA A 397 4.96 16.11 0.58
CA ALA A 397 4.16 14.96 0.98
C ALA A 397 4.75 13.63 0.49
N ALA A 398 5.35 13.61 -0.71
CA ALA A 398 5.98 12.42 -1.28
C ALA A 398 7.41 12.16 -0.75
N ALA A 399 8.10 13.17 -0.19
CA ALA A 399 9.48 13.05 0.29
C ALA A 399 9.72 11.88 1.29
N PRO A 400 8.84 11.62 2.29
CA PRO A 400 8.99 10.47 3.17
C PRO A 400 8.91 9.13 2.44
N LEU A 401 8.16 9.04 1.35
CA LEU A 401 8.02 7.82 0.55
C LEU A 401 9.36 7.49 -0.10
N VAL A 402 9.97 8.47 -0.78
CA VAL A 402 11.29 8.32 -1.41
C VAL A 402 12.38 8.02 -0.37
N ALA A 403 12.28 8.61 0.82
CA ALA A 403 13.22 8.36 1.92
C ALA A 403 13.18 6.92 2.45
N SER A 404 12.00 6.29 2.40
CA SER A 404 11.77 4.92 2.89
C SER A 404 12.27 3.82 1.94
N VAL A 405 12.64 4.19 0.71
CA VAL A 405 13.16 3.26 -0.29
C VAL A 405 14.48 2.67 0.20
N ARG A 406 14.50 1.34 0.35
CA ARG A 406 15.64 0.60 0.89
C ARG A 406 16.82 0.53 -0.08
N ASP A 407 16.53 0.22 -1.34
CA ASP A 407 17.55 0.16 -2.38
C ASP A 407 17.94 1.58 -2.78
N ARG A 408 19.12 2.00 -2.31
CA ARG A 408 19.67 3.33 -2.58
C ARG A 408 19.92 3.57 -4.06
N SER A 409 20.09 2.52 -4.87
CA SER A 409 20.27 2.67 -6.32
C SER A 409 18.97 3.14 -7.01
N LEU A 410 17.81 2.69 -6.52
CA LEU A 410 16.49 3.04 -7.06
C LEU A 410 16.00 4.42 -6.62
N VAL A 411 16.55 5.00 -5.55
CA VAL A 411 16.17 6.34 -5.06
C VAL A 411 16.30 7.40 -6.16
N SER A 412 17.37 7.35 -6.96
CA SER A 412 17.58 8.32 -8.04
C SER A 412 16.55 8.20 -9.15
N GLU A 413 16.07 6.99 -9.41
CA GLU A 413 15.00 6.73 -10.38
C GLU A 413 13.67 7.28 -9.89
N TYR A 414 13.32 7.04 -8.62
CA TYR A 414 12.08 7.56 -8.03
C TYR A 414 12.06 9.07 -7.87
N LEU A 415 13.20 9.70 -7.62
CA LEU A 415 13.31 11.16 -7.68
C LEU A 415 13.01 11.69 -9.08
N ARG A 416 13.49 11.01 -10.14
CA ARG A 416 13.22 11.39 -11.53
C ARG A 416 11.73 11.17 -11.87
N GLU A 417 11.14 10.06 -11.43
CA GLU A 417 9.70 9.82 -11.59
C GLU A 417 8.86 10.88 -10.88
N LEU A 418 9.16 11.18 -9.62
CA LEU A 418 8.47 12.21 -8.85
C LEU A 418 8.56 13.57 -9.54
N ALA A 419 9.75 13.93 -10.03
CA ALA A 419 9.97 15.16 -10.79
C ALA A 419 9.12 15.22 -12.07
N GLY A 420 9.05 14.12 -12.82
CA GLY A 420 8.18 14.00 -13.99
C GLY A 420 6.69 14.12 -13.65
N MET A 421 6.22 13.43 -12.61
CA MET A 421 4.81 13.46 -12.19
C MET A 421 4.38 14.85 -11.71
N VAL A 422 5.25 15.58 -11.01
CA VAL A 422 4.95 16.93 -10.52
C VAL A 422 5.20 18.00 -11.60
N GLY A 423 6.02 17.70 -12.62
CA GLY A 423 6.42 18.66 -13.66
C GLY A 423 7.42 19.69 -13.12
N MET A 424 8.38 19.24 -12.32
CA MET A 424 9.45 20.05 -11.72
C MET A 424 10.82 19.54 -12.16
N ASP A 425 11.83 20.41 -12.06
CA ASP A 425 13.22 20.02 -12.28
C ASP A 425 13.68 18.98 -11.23
N THR A 426 14.46 17.99 -11.67
CA THR A 426 14.86 16.85 -10.82
C THR A 426 15.79 17.27 -9.69
N ASP A 427 16.67 18.25 -9.92
CA ASP A 427 17.58 18.75 -8.88
C ASP A 427 16.83 19.57 -7.83
N THR A 428 15.82 20.34 -8.26
CA THR A 428 14.90 21.06 -7.37
C THR A 428 14.13 20.10 -6.46
N VAL A 429 13.56 19.04 -7.03
CA VAL A 429 12.87 17.99 -6.25
C VAL A 429 13.83 17.30 -5.29
N ARG A 430 15.04 16.95 -5.74
CA ARG A 430 16.07 16.34 -4.88
C ARG A 430 16.41 17.23 -3.68
N ALA A 431 16.62 18.52 -3.90
CA ALA A 431 16.94 19.48 -2.84
C ALA A 431 15.81 19.58 -1.80
N GLU A 432 14.56 19.66 -2.25
CA GLU A 432 13.41 19.72 -1.34
C GLU A 432 13.21 18.41 -0.55
N VAL A 433 13.36 17.25 -1.20
CA VAL A 433 13.30 15.94 -0.51
C VAL A 433 14.39 15.84 0.57
N GLN A 434 15.63 16.23 0.26
CA GLN A 434 16.72 16.27 1.22
C GLN A 434 16.43 17.24 2.39
N ARG A 435 15.87 18.41 2.09
CA ARG A 435 15.49 19.40 3.10
C ARG A 435 14.44 18.85 4.06
N VAL A 436 13.39 18.19 3.56
CA VAL A 436 12.34 17.57 4.38
C VAL A 436 12.91 16.46 5.26
N ASN A 437 13.77 15.61 4.69
CA ASN A 437 14.40 14.52 5.44
C ASN A 437 15.34 15.03 6.54
N ASN A 438 16.15 16.05 6.26
CA ASN A 438 17.05 16.64 7.26
C ASN A 438 16.28 17.36 8.38
N ARG A 439 15.12 17.95 8.08
CA ARG A 439 14.27 18.62 9.07
C ARG A 439 13.60 17.66 10.05
N LYS A 440 13.44 16.38 9.69
CA LYS A 440 13.00 15.31 10.61
C LYS A 440 14.11 14.80 11.55
N VAL A 441 15.39 15.04 11.21
CA VAL A 441 16.55 14.56 11.99
C VAL A 441 17.05 15.62 12.99
N ALA A 442 16.71 16.90 12.79
CA ALA A 442 17.00 17.94 13.78
C ALA A 442 15.96 17.91 14.92
N PRO A 443 16.37 17.85 16.20
CA PRO A 443 15.44 18.07 17.30
C PRO A 443 14.90 19.50 17.19
N GLU A 444 13.59 19.67 17.16
CA GLU A 444 12.98 21.00 17.22
C GLU A 444 13.31 21.64 18.57
N PRO A 445 13.89 22.86 18.61
CA PRO A 445 13.89 23.64 19.83
C PRO A 445 12.44 23.99 20.17
N GLU A 446 12.02 23.61 21.38
CA GLU A 446 10.71 23.89 21.97
C GLU A 446 10.26 25.33 21.65
N ARG A 447 9.24 25.45 20.80
CA ARG A 447 8.51 26.71 20.63
C ARG A 447 7.30 26.67 21.54
N HIS A 448 7.35 27.50 22.58
CA HIS A 448 6.23 27.78 23.46
C HIS A 448 4.95 28.10 22.67
N PRO A 449 3.77 27.62 23.13
CA PRO A 449 2.51 27.85 22.46
C PRO A 449 2.10 29.32 22.60
N ARG A 450 1.99 30.03 21.47
CA ARG A 450 1.23 31.28 21.38
C ARG A 450 -0.24 30.92 21.34
N GLN A 451 -0.99 31.44 22.31
CA GLN A 451 -2.43 31.25 22.48
C GLN A 451 -3.19 31.52 21.19
N GLU A 452 -3.95 30.51 20.74
CA GLU A 452 -5.00 30.63 19.75
C GLU A 452 -6.14 31.47 20.33
N ALA A 453 -6.39 32.63 19.72
CA ALA A 453 -7.62 33.36 19.94
C ALA A 453 -8.73 32.67 19.12
N THR A 454 -9.79 32.30 19.84
CA THR A 454 -11.04 31.71 19.36
C THR A 454 -11.68 32.56 18.25
N ALA A 455 -12.01 31.93 17.13
CA ALA A 455 -12.86 32.49 16.09
C ALA A 455 -14.31 32.07 16.31
N GLU A 456 -15.21 33.06 16.48
CA GLU A 456 -16.66 32.89 16.30
C GLU A 456 -17.09 33.51 14.95
N PRO A 457 -18.16 32.98 14.32
CA PRO A 457 -18.57 33.39 12.98
C PRO A 457 -19.51 34.60 13.03
N ALA A 458 -19.20 35.65 12.27
CA ALA A 458 -20.13 36.74 11.98
C ALA A 458 -20.18 37.02 10.48
N ALA A 459 -21.35 36.77 9.90
CA ALA A 459 -21.72 37.22 8.58
C ALA A 459 -22.12 38.72 8.64
N SER A 460 -21.48 39.56 7.81
CA SER A 460 -22.10 40.66 7.03
C SER A 460 -21.03 41.59 6.45
N GLY A 461 -20.92 41.61 5.11
CA GLY A 461 -20.58 42.80 4.32
C GLY A 461 -19.29 43.58 4.58
N GLN A 462 -18.18 42.95 4.98
CA GLN A 462 -16.87 43.64 5.00
C GLN A 462 -16.18 43.50 3.64
N VAL A 463 -15.97 44.62 2.95
CA VAL A 463 -15.03 44.72 1.84
C VAL A 463 -13.66 44.31 2.39
N ALA A 464 -13.04 43.29 1.81
CA ALA A 464 -11.72 42.82 2.24
C ALA A 464 -10.73 44.00 2.17
N MET A 465 -10.17 44.42 3.31
CA MET A 465 -9.16 45.49 3.33
C MET A 465 -7.96 45.08 2.48
N MET A 466 -7.47 45.99 1.64
CA MET A 466 -6.24 45.77 0.89
C MET A 466 -5.03 45.58 1.81
N LEU A 467 -4.07 44.79 1.33
CA LEU A 467 -2.77 44.61 1.98
C LEU A 467 -1.79 45.66 1.44
N LEU A 468 -1.09 46.39 2.30
CA LEU A 468 -0.08 47.35 1.85
C LEU A 468 1.18 46.59 1.37
N PRO A 469 1.60 46.71 0.10
CA PRO A 469 2.83 46.05 -0.38
C PRO A 469 4.07 46.70 0.24
N ASP A 470 5.10 45.92 0.55
CA ASP A 470 6.40 46.45 0.99
C ASP A 470 7.09 47.19 -0.16
N ALA A 471 7.41 48.47 0.06
CA ALA A 471 8.09 49.31 -0.93
C ALA A 471 9.53 48.86 -1.22
N GLY A 472 10.17 48.12 -0.30
CA GLY A 472 11.51 47.57 -0.45
C GLY A 472 11.59 46.23 -1.18
N ASP A 473 10.46 45.59 -1.49
CA ASP A 473 10.46 44.29 -2.16
C ASP A 473 10.91 44.40 -3.62
N ARG A 474 12.14 43.95 -3.89
CA ARG A 474 12.73 43.92 -5.24
C ARG A 474 11.90 43.11 -6.24
N ARG A 475 11.13 42.12 -5.80
CA ARG A 475 10.27 41.31 -6.69
C ARG A 475 9.10 42.14 -7.25
N LEU A 476 8.64 43.12 -6.47
CA LEU A 476 7.53 44.00 -6.81
C LEU A 476 7.97 45.35 -7.36
N ALA A 477 9.27 45.60 -7.47
CA ALA A 477 9.83 46.89 -7.93
C ALA A 477 9.33 47.29 -9.33
N THR A 478 9.13 46.32 -10.22
CA THR A 478 8.59 46.57 -11.57
C THR A 478 7.12 46.97 -11.52
N GLU A 479 6.29 46.27 -10.73
CA GLU A 479 4.87 46.57 -10.52
C GLU A 479 4.70 47.97 -9.91
N ARG A 480 5.45 48.26 -8.84
CA ARG A 480 5.43 49.56 -8.17
C ARG A 480 5.90 50.69 -9.10
N GLY A 481 7.00 50.48 -9.84
CA GLY A 481 7.55 51.48 -10.75
C GLY A 481 6.61 51.81 -11.91
N LEU A 482 5.93 50.81 -12.48
CA LEU A 482 4.90 51.05 -13.49
C LEU A 482 3.75 51.88 -12.92
N LEU A 483 3.25 51.53 -11.73
CA LEU A 483 2.14 52.26 -11.12
C LEU A 483 2.48 53.71 -10.75
N LYS A 484 3.73 54.01 -10.36
CA LYS A 484 4.17 55.40 -10.22
C LYS A 484 4.00 56.17 -11.52
N LEU A 485 4.42 55.58 -12.65
CA LEU A 485 4.28 56.20 -13.97
C LEU A 485 2.80 56.36 -14.36
N VAL A 486 1.97 55.36 -14.11
CA VAL A 486 0.52 55.40 -14.38
C VAL A 486 -0.14 56.53 -13.59
N VAL A 487 0.16 56.66 -12.30
CA VAL A 487 -0.46 57.65 -11.40
C VAL A 487 0.06 59.07 -11.66
N GLN A 488 1.38 59.23 -11.86
CA GLN A 488 2.02 60.55 -11.99
C GLN A 488 1.99 61.09 -13.43
N HIS A 489 2.08 60.23 -14.44
CA HIS A 489 2.24 60.61 -15.84
C HIS A 489 1.41 59.73 -16.81
N PRO A 490 0.08 59.66 -16.66
CA PRO A 490 -0.78 58.78 -17.45
C PRO A 490 -0.71 59.05 -18.97
N SER A 491 -0.41 60.29 -19.39
CA SER A 491 -0.29 60.69 -20.79
C SER A 491 0.93 60.11 -21.53
N LEU A 492 1.88 59.51 -20.81
CA LEU A 492 3.04 58.83 -21.42
C LEU A 492 2.69 57.44 -21.97
N PHE A 493 1.54 56.89 -21.58
CA PHE A 493 1.06 55.60 -22.04
C PHE A 493 0.11 55.76 -23.24
N PRO A 494 0.16 54.84 -24.22
CA PRO A 494 -0.90 54.74 -25.22
C PRO A 494 -2.27 54.40 -24.56
N ASP A 495 -3.35 54.50 -25.33
CA ASP A 495 -4.71 54.23 -24.84
C ASP A 495 -4.84 52.82 -24.23
N ASP A 496 -4.10 51.84 -24.73
CA ASP A 496 -4.09 50.46 -24.25
C ASP A 496 -3.10 50.20 -23.08
N TRP A 497 -2.54 51.25 -22.46
CA TRP A 497 -1.51 51.17 -21.42
C TRP A 497 -0.23 50.43 -21.85
N GLY A 498 0.08 50.38 -23.15
CA GLY A 498 1.18 49.57 -23.67
C GLY A 498 0.90 48.07 -23.63
N GLY A 499 -0.39 47.70 -23.63
CA GLY A 499 -0.89 46.34 -23.55
C GLY A 499 -0.82 45.72 -22.14
N VAL A 500 -0.64 46.53 -21.10
CA VAL A 500 -0.68 46.06 -19.71
C VAL A 500 -2.13 45.82 -19.29
N VAL A 501 -2.37 44.69 -18.62
CA VAL A 501 -3.66 44.36 -18.03
C VAL A 501 -3.51 44.06 -16.53
N ALA A 502 -4.63 44.11 -15.80
CA ALA A 502 -4.68 43.79 -14.37
C ALA A 502 -4.02 42.45 -14.02
N ASP A 503 -4.11 41.46 -14.92
CA ASP A 503 -3.51 40.15 -14.73
C ASP A 503 -1.98 40.09 -14.79
N ASP A 504 -1.31 41.16 -15.22
CA ASP A 504 0.15 41.20 -15.25
C ASP A 504 0.77 41.40 -13.85
N PHE A 505 -0.02 41.95 -12.91
CA PHE A 505 0.37 42.18 -11.52
C PHE A 505 0.23 40.92 -10.66
N GLN A 506 1.24 40.63 -9.83
CA GLN A 506 1.19 39.54 -8.86
C GLN A 506 0.57 39.99 -7.53
N HIS A 507 0.81 41.23 -7.11
CA HIS A 507 0.29 41.69 -5.83
C HIS A 507 -1.16 42.20 -5.99
N PRO A 508 -2.13 41.68 -5.21
CA PRO A 508 -3.55 42.04 -5.32
C PRO A 508 -3.83 43.55 -5.27
N SER A 509 -3.13 44.27 -4.38
CA SER A 509 -3.32 45.72 -4.22
C SER A 509 -2.81 46.52 -5.42
N TYR A 510 -1.69 46.13 -6.03
CA TYR A 510 -1.21 46.78 -7.26
C TYR A 510 -2.11 46.50 -8.45
N ARG A 511 -2.62 45.26 -8.55
CA ARG A 511 -3.65 44.90 -9.53
C ARG A 511 -4.86 45.83 -9.43
N HIS A 512 -5.39 46.01 -8.22
CA HIS A 512 -6.59 46.82 -8.04
C HIS A 512 -6.35 48.32 -8.30
N VAL A 513 -5.20 48.86 -7.87
CA VAL A 513 -4.82 50.24 -8.22
C VAL A 513 -4.79 50.42 -9.75
N PHE A 514 -4.26 49.44 -10.49
CA PHE A 514 -4.28 49.49 -11.95
C PHE A 514 -5.69 49.40 -12.54
N GLU A 515 -6.56 48.53 -12.01
CA GLU A 515 -7.96 48.40 -12.47
C GLU A 515 -8.71 49.73 -12.35
N VAL A 516 -8.56 50.41 -11.21
CA VAL A 516 -9.18 51.72 -10.98
C VAL A 516 -8.56 52.81 -11.87
N ALA A 517 -7.22 52.82 -11.99
CA ALA A 517 -6.55 53.76 -12.89
C ALA A 517 -6.93 53.56 -14.36
N ALA A 518 -7.13 52.31 -14.79
CA ALA A 518 -7.52 51.98 -16.16
C ALA A 518 -8.98 52.36 -16.47
N ALA A 519 -9.85 52.43 -15.46
CA ALA A 519 -11.24 52.85 -15.59
C ALA A 519 -11.44 54.38 -15.46
N ALA A 520 -10.46 55.11 -14.94
CA ALA A 520 -10.53 56.55 -14.71
C ALA A 520 -10.31 57.38 -16.00
N ASP A 521 -10.96 58.55 -16.08
CA ASP A 521 -10.78 59.49 -17.18
C ASP A 521 -9.41 60.19 -17.08
N ARG A 522 -8.50 59.84 -17.99
CA ARG A 522 -7.14 60.40 -18.07
C ARG A 522 -7.11 61.90 -18.39
N SER A 523 -8.17 62.43 -18.98
CA SER A 523 -8.25 63.84 -19.39
C SER A 523 -8.62 64.78 -18.23
N GLN A 524 -9.06 64.22 -17.10
CA GLN A 524 -9.43 64.98 -15.93
C GLN A 524 -8.19 65.58 -15.23
N THR A 525 -8.27 66.87 -14.91
CA THR A 525 -7.30 67.52 -14.01
C THR A 525 -7.37 66.88 -12.62
N GLY A 526 -6.24 66.35 -12.14
CA GLY A 526 -6.17 65.65 -10.85
C GLY A 526 -6.40 64.14 -10.95
N PHE A 527 -5.90 63.49 -12.01
CA PHE A 527 -6.01 62.03 -12.22
C PHE A 527 -5.66 61.18 -10.99
N ALA A 528 -4.56 61.49 -10.29
CA ALA A 528 -4.20 60.78 -9.05
C ALA A 528 -5.28 60.90 -7.96
N GLN A 529 -5.92 62.06 -7.83
CA GLN A 529 -7.03 62.27 -6.89
C GLN A 529 -8.26 61.47 -7.31
N ALA A 530 -8.57 61.40 -8.61
CA ALA A 530 -9.68 60.59 -9.11
C ALA A 530 -9.49 59.09 -8.81
N ILE A 531 -8.24 58.59 -8.83
CA ILE A 531 -7.94 57.22 -8.41
C ILE A 531 -8.14 57.04 -6.91
N VAL A 532 -7.67 57.99 -6.08
CA VAL A 532 -7.88 57.97 -4.62
C VAL A 532 -9.38 57.94 -4.28
N ASP A 533 -10.18 58.83 -4.88
CA ASP A 533 -11.62 58.94 -4.62
C ASP A 533 -12.40 57.68 -5.03
N ALA A 534 -11.84 56.88 -5.95
CA ALA A 534 -12.42 55.64 -6.44
C ALA A 534 -11.90 54.38 -5.69
N MET A 535 -10.97 54.53 -4.74
CA MET A 535 -10.51 53.41 -3.92
C MET A 535 -11.59 52.97 -2.93
N PRO A 536 -11.78 51.64 -2.74
CA PRO A 536 -12.83 51.12 -1.87
C PRO A 536 -12.48 51.16 -0.38
N ASP A 537 -11.21 51.37 -0.03
CA ASP A 537 -10.72 51.34 1.35
C ASP A 537 -9.53 52.29 1.60
N PRO A 538 -9.31 52.72 2.87
CA PRO A 538 -8.25 53.68 3.22
C PRO A 538 -6.83 53.18 2.97
N VAL A 539 -6.60 51.87 2.90
CA VAL A 539 -5.25 51.32 2.61
C VAL A 539 -4.95 51.48 1.12
N GLY A 540 -5.94 51.26 0.26
CA GLY A 540 -5.87 51.57 -1.17
C GLY A 540 -5.59 53.05 -1.41
N GLU A 541 -6.32 53.96 -0.74
CA GLU A 541 -6.09 55.40 -0.82
C GLU A 541 -4.64 55.76 -0.45
N GLN A 542 -4.14 55.24 0.67
CA GLN A 542 -2.77 55.47 1.14
C GLN A 542 -1.72 54.97 0.13
N LEU A 543 -1.99 53.83 -0.52
CA LEU A 543 -1.09 53.27 -1.53
C LEU A 543 -1.02 54.18 -2.76
N VAL A 544 -2.14 54.70 -3.25
CA VAL A 544 -2.19 55.62 -4.40
C VAL A 544 -1.50 56.94 -4.06
N VAL A 545 -1.72 57.48 -2.86
CA VAL A 545 -1.02 58.67 -2.37
C VAL A 545 0.49 58.45 -2.30
N ALA A 546 0.96 57.31 -1.81
CA ALA A 546 2.38 56.98 -1.81
C ALA A 546 2.95 56.92 -3.24
N LEU A 547 2.23 56.28 -4.17
CA LEU A 547 2.64 56.16 -5.57
C LEU A 547 2.68 57.51 -6.30
N SER A 548 1.87 58.50 -5.91
CA SER A 548 1.82 59.81 -6.56
C SER A 548 2.98 60.75 -6.17
N VAL A 549 3.62 60.52 -5.02
CA VAL A 549 4.71 61.37 -4.51
C VAL A 549 6.09 60.71 -4.56
N GLU A 550 6.15 59.38 -4.73
CA GLU A 550 7.42 58.68 -4.75
C GLU A 550 8.28 59.02 -5.98
N PRO A 551 9.60 59.22 -5.81
CA PRO A 551 10.47 59.58 -6.92
C PRO A 551 10.57 58.45 -7.94
N LEU A 552 10.69 58.85 -9.21
CA LEU A 552 11.00 57.99 -10.34
C LEU A 552 12.52 57.84 -10.49
N LEU A 553 12.98 56.69 -10.99
CA LEU A 553 14.40 56.40 -11.15
C LEU A 553 15.06 57.15 -12.33
N ALA A 554 14.26 57.68 -13.25
CA ALA A 554 14.69 58.41 -14.43
C ALA A 554 13.63 59.45 -14.83
N GLU A 555 14.01 60.37 -15.71
CA GLU A 555 13.10 61.37 -16.28
C GLU A 555 11.91 60.70 -17.01
N PRO A 556 10.67 61.07 -16.69
CA PRO A 556 9.48 60.50 -17.31
C PRO A 556 9.47 60.73 -18.81
N SER A 557 9.42 59.65 -19.59
CA SER A 557 9.29 59.72 -21.05
C SER A 557 8.44 58.57 -21.58
N GLY A 558 7.94 58.69 -22.81
CA GLY A 558 7.20 57.60 -23.46
C GLY A 558 8.05 56.33 -23.64
N ALA A 559 9.37 56.47 -23.80
CA ALA A 559 10.28 55.32 -23.84
C ALA A 559 10.35 54.61 -22.47
N TYR A 560 10.45 55.38 -21.39
CA TYR A 560 10.50 54.88 -20.03
C TYR A 560 9.19 54.16 -19.62
N ALA A 561 8.03 54.69 -20.02
CA ALA A 561 6.74 54.03 -19.83
C ALA A 561 6.63 52.69 -20.59
N ARG A 562 7.08 52.67 -21.86
CA ARG A 562 7.10 51.43 -22.67
C ARG A 562 8.01 50.36 -22.08
N GLU A 563 9.16 50.75 -21.55
CA GLU A 563 10.12 49.83 -20.91
C GLU A 563 9.51 49.14 -19.69
N TYR A 564 8.89 49.90 -18.78
CA TYR A 564 8.22 49.35 -17.60
C TYR A 564 7.03 48.45 -17.97
N ALA A 565 6.22 48.86 -18.95
CA ALA A 565 5.12 48.05 -19.47
C ALA A 565 5.63 46.72 -20.05
N ALA A 566 6.71 46.76 -20.83
CA ALA A 566 7.33 45.57 -21.41
C ALA A 566 7.89 44.63 -20.35
N ARG A 567 8.56 45.16 -19.31
CA ARG A 567 9.11 44.36 -18.20
C ARG A 567 8.03 43.65 -17.39
N LEU A 568 6.92 44.34 -17.08
CA LEU A 568 5.84 43.72 -16.32
C LEU A 568 5.18 42.58 -17.11
N ARG A 569 4.87 42.84 -18.39
CA ARG A 569 4.30 41.83 -19.29
C ARG A 569 5.25 40.65 -19.51
N LEU A 570 6.55 40.91 -19.63
CA LEU A 570 7.57 39.87 -19.76
C LEU A 570 7.56 38.93 -18.56
N ALA A 571 7.46 39.46 -17.34
CA ALA A 571 7.39 38.66 -16.13
C ALA A 571 6.19 37.70 -16.14
N ARG A 572 5.01 38.14 -16.60
CA ARG A 572 3.85 37.26 -16.78
C ARG A 572 4.08 36.21 -17.85
N VAL A 573 4.54 36.60 -19.04
CA VAL A 573 4.77 35.67 -20.16
C VAL A 573 5.75 34.56 -19.75
N VAL A 574 6.81 34.89 -19.02
CA VAL A 574 7.76 33.90 -18.49
C VAL A 574 7.09 32.93 -17.50
N ARG A 575 6.21 33.42 -16.62
CA ARG A 575 5.41 32.55 -15.73
C ARG A 575 4.51 31.62 -16.53
N ASP A 576 3.76 32.16 -17.49
CA ASP A 576 2.84 31.40 -18.33
C ASP A 576 3.57 30.31 -19.13
N ILE A 577 4.76 30.62 -19.67
CA ILE A 577 5.64 29.65 -20.35
C ILE A 577 6.04 28.51 -19.40
N ASN A 578 6.45 28.83 -18.18
CA ASN A 578 6.89 27.83 -17.21
C ASN A 578 5.73 26.92 -16.77
N ASP A 579 4.56 27.48 -16.50
CA ASP A 579 3.37 26.71 -16.14
C ASP A 579 2.87 25.85 -17.32
N LEU A 580 3.02 26.33 -18.55
CA LEU A 580 2.66 25.57 -19.74
C LEU A 580 3.65 24.42 -20.00
N LYS A 581 4.97 24.67 -19.89
CA LYS A 581 6.01 23.62 -19.97
C LYS A 581 5.80 22.54 -18.90
N SER A 582 5.47 22.94 -17.68
CA SER A 582 5.18 22.02 -16.58
C SER A 582 3.96 21.15 -16.87
N ARG A 583 2.86 21.73 -17.36
CA ARG A 583 1.67 20.97 -17.79
C ARG A 583 1.99 20.00 -18.92
N MET A 584 2.70 20.46 -19.95
CA MET A 584 3.10 19.62 -21.08
C MET A 584 3.98 18.44 -20.69
N GLN A 585 4.83 18.57 -19.65
CA GLN A 585 5.64 17.45 -19.14
C GLN A 585 4.80 16.34 -18.50
N ARG A 586 3.62 16.67 -17.98
CA ARG A 586 2.72 15.72 -17.30
C ARG A 586 1.70 15.07 -18.24
N THR A 587 1.42 15.70 -19.37
CA THR A 587 0.45 15.22 -20.38
C THR A 587 1.09 14.16 -21.27
N ASN A 588 0.43 13.01 -21.42
CA ASN A 588 0.93 11.95 -22.29
C ASN A 588 0.71 12.34 -23.77
N PRO A 589 1.77 12.49 -24.59
CA PRO A 589 1.64 12.94 -25.97
C PRO A 589 0.95 11.91 -26.90
N VAL A 590 0.83 10.65 -26.48
CA VAL A 590 0.19 9.58 -27.24
C VAL A 590 -1.30 9.46 -26.90
N GLU A 591 -1.63 9.51 -25.62
CA GLU A 591 -3.01 9.35 -25.14
C GLU A 591 -3.81 10.67 -25.24
N GLU A 592 -3.15 11.82 -25.07
CA GLU A 592 -3.77 13.15 -25.01
C GLU A 592 -3.23 14.09 -26.12
N GLN A 593 -3.14 13.57 -27.35
CA GLN A 593 -2.43 14.22 -28.46
C GLN A 593 -3.00 15.61 -28.83
N ALA A 594 -4.32 15.80 -28.79
CA ALA A 594 -4.96 17.06 -29.14
C ALA A 594 -4.62 18.18 -28.13
N ASP A 595 -4.69 17.87 -26.83
CA ASP A 595 -4.37 18.83 -25.77
C ASP A 595 -2.88 19.16 -25.75
N TYR A 596 -2.01 18.17 -25.95
CA TYR A 596 -0.56 18.39 -26.09
C TYR A 596 -0.23 19.35 -27.24
N ASN A 597 -0.81 19.12 -28.43
CA ASN A 597 -0.58 19.97 -29.60
C ASN A 597 -1.09 21.40 -29.38
N ARG A 598 -2.24 21.58 -28.73
CA ARG A 598 -2.76 22.90 -28.36
C ARG A 598 -1.81 23.64 -27.42
N MET A 599 -1.28 22.96 -26.40
CA MET A 599 -0.31 23.54 -25.48
C MET A 599 1.01 23.89 -26.18
N PHE A 600 1.50 23.03 -27.08
CA PHE A 600 2.72 23.31 -27.84
C PHE A 600 2.57 24.55 -28.74
N ALA A 601 1.45 24.69 -29.45
CA ALA A 601 1.17 25.88 -30.25
C ALA A 601 1.15 27.15 -29.39
N ARG A 602 0.47 27.11 -28.24
CA ARG A 602 0.46 28.23 -27.29
C ARG A 602 1.84 28.55 -26.73
N LEU A 603 2.69 27.55 -26.52
CA LEU A 603 4.06 27.75 -26.05
C LEU A 603 4.89 28.53 -27.08
N LEU A 604 4.75 28.23 -28.37
CA LEU A 604 5.45 28.95 -29.44
C LEU A 604 5.00 30.41 -29.55
N GLU A 605 3.71 30.67 -29.38
CA GLU A 605 3.16 32.04 -29.32
C GLU A 605 3.78 32.83 -28.17
N LEU A 606 3.78 32.25 -26.96
CA LEU A 606 4.33 32.90 -25.77
C LEU A 606 5.85 33.11 -25.87
N GLU A 607 6.62 32.17 -26.43
CA GLU A 607 8.07 32.35 -26.66
C GLU A 607 8.35 33.45 -27.69
N THR A 608 7.50 33.60 -28.71
CA THR A 608 7.60 34.72 -29.66
C THR A 608 7.31 36.05 -28.96
N GLN A 609 6.24 36.10 -28.16
CA GLN A 609 5.89 37.27 -27.35
C GLN A 609 6.99 37.64 -26.35
N ARG A 610 7.64 36.65 -25.72
CA ARG A 610 8.77 36.83 -24.81
C ARG A 610 9.91 37.57 -25.51
N ARG A 611 10.33 37.11 -26.70
CA ARG A 611 11.43 37.73 -27.47
C ARG A 611 11.13 39.19 -27.84
N THR A 612 9.90 39.49 -28.26
CA THR A 612 9.48 40.87 -28.57
C THR A 612 9.52 41.75 -27.33
N LEU A 613 9.03 41.26 -26.19
CA LEU A 613 9.05 42.02 -24.93
C LEU A 613 10.46 42.21 -24.37
N GLU A 614 11.36 41.23 -24.54
CA GLU A 614 12.78 41.36 -24.18
C GLU A 614 13.46 42.50 -24.95
N GLN A 615 13.16 42.65 -26.25
CA GLN A 615 13.68 43.76 -27.06
C GLN A 615 13.15 45.13 -26.60
N HIS A 616 11.92 45.21 -26.10
CA HIS A 616 11.33 46.45 -25.61
C HIS A 616 11.71 46.77 -24.15
N ALA A 617 12.13 45.79 -23.37
CA ALA A 617 12.52 45.92 -21.96
C ALA A 617 13.99 46.34 -21.75
N VAL A 618 14.82 46.16 -22.78
CA VAL A 618 16.19 46.68 -22.87
C VAL A 618 16.08 47.96 -23.71
N GLY A 619 16.03 49.12 -23.06
CA GLY A 619 15.82 50.40 -23.75
C GLY A 619 16.71 50.56 -24.99
N SER A 620 16.11 51.02 -26.09
CA SER A 620 16.85 51.42 -27.30
C SER A 620 17.65 52.69 -27.08
#